data_AF-A0A0F9YRV0-F1
#
_entry.id   AF-A0A0F9YRV0-F1
#
_cell.length_a   1.000
_cell.length_b   1.000
_cell.length_c   1.000
_cell.angle_alpha   90.00
_cell.angle_beta   90.00
_cell.angle_gamma   90.00
#
_symmetry.space_group_name_H-M   'P 1'
#
loop_
_entity.id
_entity.type
_entity.pdbx_description
1 polymer ?
#
loop_
_entity_poly.entity_id
_entity_poly.type
_entity_poly.pdbx_seq_one_letter_code
_entity_poly.pdbx_strand_id
1 'polypeptide(L)'
;MHIEKRKVGKQTKYYLAHSFREGKKVHKIRKFLGADLNILLLDERKAKAEVLILEEINRYSIIKDPLQYELSLEDIEEIKRIEESLPIKISHLSEEQWQVFSELFTYNTNAIEGSELNSVEVKEVLEEDKWPKEKSKQDIAEAYGVDNAITFIRNTKEEISIDLTKEIHRIVFKNSKSFAGQFRKLGEEVVVRNRLGEIMHEGAPQSRVLFLLKELVEWYNINKNKYPALILAAVVHNQFENIHPFRDGNGRVGRILLNNILLKNGLPPISIDLKNRSEYYQSLQAYQKKHDLRPTIDLFVKEYKALKRILG
;
A
#
# COMPACT_ATOMS: atom_id res chain seq x y z
N MET A 1 -22.80 -7.63 20.46
CA MET A 1 -23.09 -8.16 19.11
C MET A 1 -24.36 -9.03 19.17
N HIS A 2 -24.91 -9.58 18.08
CA HIS A 2 -26.11 -10.45 18.16
C HIS A 2 -26.03 -11.67 17.24
N ILE A 3 -26.75 -12.74 17.59
CA ILE A 3 -26.80 -13.98 16.80
C ILE A 3 -27.91 -13.87 15.74
N GLU A 4 -27.54 -13.99 14.46
CA GLU A 4 -28.48 -14.26 13.36
C GLU A 4 -28.60 -15.78 13.18
N LYS A 5 -29.84 -16.31 13.12
CA LYS A 5 -30.14 -17.69 12.74
C LYS A 5 -30.71 -17.73 11.34
N ARG A 6 -30.25 -18.64 10.48
CA ARG A 6 -30.77 -18.84 9.11
C ARG A 6 -31.05 -20.32 8.87
N LYS A 7 -32.32 -20.67 8.57
CA LYS A 7 -32.66 -22.02 8.12
C LYS A 7 -32.26 -22.18 6.66
N VAL A 8 -31.56 -23.27 6.35
CA VAL A 8 -31.17 -23.68 4.99
C VAL A 8 -31.48 -25.16 4.86
N GLY A 9 -32.60 -25.48 4.19
CA GLY A 9 -33.17 -26.83 4.22
C GLY A 9 -33.53 -27.24 5.66
N LYS A 10 -33.01 -28.39 6.10
CA LYS A 10 -33.22 -28.91 7.46
C LYS A 10 -32.25 -28.32 8.51
N GLN A 11 -31.18 -27.63 8.10
CA GLN A 11 -30.13 -27.13 9.00
C GLN A 11 -30.39 -25.68 9.43
N THR A 12 -30.05 -25.36 10.68
CA THR A 12 -30.01 -23.99 11.22
C THR A 12 -28.58 -23.50 11.29
N LYS A 13 -28.23 -22.56 10.41
CA LYS A 13 -26.91 -21.89 10.40
C LYS A 13 -26.91 -20.69 11.36
N TYR A 14 -25.89 -20.62 12.20
CA TYR A 14 -25.69 -19.58 13.19
C TYR A 14 -24.57 -18.63 12.75
N TYR A 15 -24.81 -17.33 12.87
CA TYR A 15 -23.84 -16.28 12.58
C TYR A 15 -23.82 -15.27 13.73
N LEU A 16 -22.62 -14.86 14.15
CA LEU A 16 -22.48 -13.66 14.95
C LEU A 16 -22.46 -12.45 14.02
N ALA A 17 -23.39 -11.53 14.21
CA ALA A 17 -23.49 -10.29 13.46
C ALA A 17 -23.19 -9.08 14.35
N HIS A 18 -22.43 -8.14 13.81
CA HIS A 18 -22.17 -6.86 14.45
C HIS A 18 -22.34 -5.74 13.42
N SER A 19 -23.18 -4.76 13.78
CA SER A 19 -23.26 -3.49 13.08
C SER A 19 -22.56 -2.41 13.88
N PHE A 20 -21.75 -1.61 13.19
CA PHE A 20 -21.02 -0.46 13.72
C PHE A 20 -21.14 0.70 12.72
N ARG A 21 -20.86 1.93 13.16
CA ARG A 21 -21.03 3.14 12.36
C ARG A 21 -19.68 3.80 12.12
N GLU A 22 -19.42 4.13 10.86
CA GLU A 22 -18.22 4.86 10.42
C GLU A 22 -18.68 6.13 9.71
N GLY A 23 -18.51 7.28 10.39
CA GLY A 23 -19.15 8.54 9.99
C GLY A 23 -20.67 8.40 9.82
N LYS A 24 -21.16 8.55 8.59
CA LYS A 24 -22.59 8.41 8.25
C LYS A 24 -23.01 7.01 7.78
N LYS A 25 -22.06 6.09 7.53
CA LYS A 25 -22.36 4.73 7.04
C LYS A 25 -22.48 3.73 8.18
N VAL A 26 -23.35 2.73 8.00
CA VAL A 26 -23.46 1.59 8.91
C VAL A 26 -22.88 0.37 8.20
N HIS A 27 -21.84 -0.21 8.79
CA HIS A 27 -21.18 -1.43 8.33
C HIS A 27 -21.75 -2.63 9.10
N LYS A 28 -21.66 -3.83 8.51
CA LYS A 28 -22.16 -5.05 9.15
C LYS A 28 -21.29 -6.25 8.83
N ILE A 29 -20.47 -6.67 9.81
CA ILE A 29 -19.66 -7.88 9.75
C ILE A 29 -20.49 -9.07 10.23
N ARG A 30 -20.25 -10.23 9.64
CA ARG A 30 -20.83 -11.52 10.06
C ARG A 30 -19.76 -12.60 10.08
N LYS A 31 -19.60 -13.29 11.21
CA LYS A 31 -18.80 -14.52 11.31
C LYS A 31 -19.72 -15.72 11.43
N PHE A 32 -19.49 -16.75 10.61
CA PHE A 32 -20.22 -18.01 10.70
C PHE A 32 -19.74 -18.81 11.92
N LEU A 33 -20.67 -19.26 12.76
CA LEU A 33 -20.37 -20.02 13.97
C LEU A 33 -20.47 -21.52 13.72
N GLY A 34 -21.40 -21.95 12.85
CA GLY A 34 -21.66 -23.36 12.57
C GLY A 34 -23.12 -23.63 12.22
N ALA A 35 -23.42 -24.89 11.89
CA ALA A 35 -24.78 -25.38 11.72
C ALA A 35 -25.18 -26.24 12.93
N ASP A 36 -26.46 -26.17 13.33
CA ASP A 36 -27.11 -27.06 14.30
C ASP A 36 -26.36 -27.22 15.64
N LEU A 37 -25.74 -26.13 16.09
CA LEU A 37 -24.98 -26.06 17.33
C LEU A 37 -25.89 -26.18 18.57
N ASN A 38 -25.42 -26.91 19.59
CA ASN A 38 -25.97 -26.84 20.94
C ASN A 38 -25.57 -25.51 21.63
N ILE A 39 -26.19 -25.19 22.76
CA ILE A 39 -26.03 -23.88 23.41
C ILE A 39 -24.60 -23.63 23.92
N LEU A 40 -23.95 -24.63 24.51
CA LEU A 40 -22.58 -24.50 25.03
C LEU A 40 -21.57 -24.21 23.91
N LEU A 41 -21.66 -24.97 22.81
CA LEU A 41 -20.78 -24.79 21.65
C LEU A 41 -21.09 -23.50 20.87
N LEU A 42 -22.35 -23.04 20.90
CA LEU A 42 -22.74 -21.74 20.35
C LEU A 42 -22.11 -20.58 21.14
N ASP A 43 -22.16 -20.62 22.47
CA ASP A 43 -21.59 -19.57 23.33
C ASP A 43 -20.05 -19.54 23.28
N GLU A 44 -19.39 -20.70 23.28
CA GLU A 44 -17.93 -20.81 23.11
C GLU A 44 -17.48 -20.20 21.77
N ARG A 45 -18.14 -20.55 20.67
CA ARG A 45 -17.83 -20.03 19.33
C ARG A 45 -18.22 -18.56 19.19
N LYS A 46 -19.28 -18.11 19.86
CA LYS A 46 -19.66 -16.70 19.92
C LYS A 46 -18.55 -15.88 20.57
N ALA A 47 -18.03 -16.28 21.74
CA ALA A 47 -16.97 -15.54 22.42
C ALA A 47 -15.71 -15.39 21.54
N LYS A 48 -15.28 -16.48 20.88
CA LYS A 48 -14.18 -16.43 19.90
C LYS A 48 -14.48 -15.50 18.72
N ALA A 49 -15.70 -15.53 18.20
CA ALA A 49 -16.11 -14.66 17.10
C ALA A 49 -16.27 -13.17 17.50
N GLU A 50 -16.61 -12.86 18.76
CA GLU A 50 -16.67 -11.47 19.25
C GLU A 50 -15.27 -10.84 19.22
N VAL A 51 -14.23 -11.55 19.67
CA VAL A 51 -12.83 -11.12 19.58
C VAL A 51 -12.43 -10.92 18.12
N LEU A 52 -12.63 -11.93 17.25
CA LEU A 52 -12.26 -11.86 15.83
C LEU A 52 -12.95 -10.72 15.07
N ILE A 53 -14.19 -10.35 15.43
CA ILE A 53 -14.89 -9.21 14.80
C ILE A 53 -14.28 -7.88 15.27
N LEU A 54 -13.93 -7.74 16.55
CA LEU A 54 -13.27 -6.51 17.04
C LEU A 54 -11.87 -6.36 16.44
N GLU A 55 -11.11 -7.44 16.34
CA GLU A 55 -9.81 -7.47 15.65
C GLU A 55 -9.94 -7.07 14.18
N GLU A 56 -10.92 -7.60 13.43
CA GLU A 56 -11.15 -7.25 12.02
C GLU A 56 -11.57 -5.79 11.83
N ILE A 57 -12.34 -5.22 12.76
CA ILE A 57 -12.66 -3.79 12.74
C ILE A 57 -11.36 -2.99 12.92
N ASN A 58 -10.66 -3.23 14.03
CA ASN A 58 -9.52 -2.44 14.49
C ASN A 58 -8.28 -2.57 13.61
N ARG A 59 -8.07 -3.71 12.92
CA ARG A 59 -6.93 -3.97 12.02
C ARG A 59 -6.71 -2.87 10.98
N TYR A 60 -7.79 -2.24 10.52
CA TYR A 60 -7.73 -1.23 9.47
C TYR A 60 -8.01 0.20 9.97
N SER A 61 -8.82 0.41 11.02
CA SER A 61 -9.23 1.78 11.48
C SER A 61 -8.26 2.47 12.45
N ILE A 62 -7.12 1.86 12.76
CA ILE A 62 -6.17 2.41 13.72
C ILE A 62 -4.85 2.66 13.02
N ILE A 63 -4.77 3.83 12.37
CA ILE A 63 -3.49 4.46 12.09
C ILE A 63 -2.94 4.93 13.43
N LYS A 64 -2.19 4.04 14.09
CA LYS A 64 -1.54 4.34 15.36
C LYS A 64 -0.63 5.56 15.18
N ASP A 65 -0.70 6.46 16.15
CA ASP A 65 0.24 7.57 16.23
C ASP A 65 1.66 6.99 16.45
N PRO A 66 2.64 7.23 15.56
CA PRO A 66 3.97 6.67 15.68
C PRO A 66 4.63 6.98 17.02
N LEU A 67 4.33 8.12 17.65
CA LEU A 67 4.88 8.48 18.97
C LEU A 67 4.31 7.66 20.15
N GLN A 68 3.19 6.96 19.99
CA GLN A 68 2.46 6.37 21.11
C GLN A 68 2.70 4.88 21.35
N TYR A 69 3.36 4.12 20.46
CA TYR A 69 3.34 2.64 20.53
C TYR A 69 4.65 1.83 20.45
N GLU A 70 5.74 2.18 19.73
CA GLU A 70 5.95 3.23 18.73
C GLU A 70 7.46 3.52 18.49
N LEU A 71 7.70 4.70 17.92
CA LEU A 71 8.96 5.41 17.85
C LEU A 71 9.01 6.38 19.03
N SER A 72 10.18 6.50 19.67
CA SER A 72 10.45 7.53 20.66
C SER A 72 10.70 8.90 19.99
N LEU A 73 10.72 9.97 20.79
CA LEU A 73 11.19 11.28 20.33
C LEU A 73 12.64 11.23 19.82
N GLU A 74 13.47 10.35 20.40
CA GLU A 74 14.87 10.16 20.01
C GLU A 74 14.99 9.50 18.63
N ASP A 75 14.17 8.47 18.36
CA ASP A 75 14.07 7.83 17.04
C ASP A 75 13.63 8.85 15.97
N ILE A 76 12.64 9.69 16.27
CA ILE A 76 12.17 10.73 15.33
C ILE A 76 13.26 11.76 15.05
N GLU A 77 13.98 12.20 16.07
CA GLU A 77 15.07 13.16 15.91
C GLU A 77 16.27 12.53 15.16
N GLU A 78 16.51 11.23 15.31
CA GLU A 78 17.45 10.50 14.46
C GLU A 78 17.01 10.46 12.99
N ILE A 79 15.74 10.18 12.72
CA ILE A 79 15.19 10.17 11.36
C ILE A 79 15.27 11.57 10.72
N LYS A 80 15.03 12.65 11.47
CA LYS A 80 15.28 14.03 10.99
C LYS A 80 16.75 14.24 10.64
N ARG A 81 17.68 13.89 11.53
CA ARG A 81 19.12 14.01 11.25
C ARG A 81 19.51 13.18 10.02
N ILE A 82 18.90 12.01 9.81
CA ILE A 82 19.09 11.23 8.59
C ILE A 82 18.60 12.04 7.38
N GLU A 83 17.35 12.54 7.37
CA GLU A 83 16.80 13.36 6.26
C GLU A 83 17.64 14.61 5.96
N GLU A 84 18.07 15.34 6.97
CA GLU A 84 18.92 16.54 6.84
C GLU A 84 20.34 16.20 6.34
N SER A 85 20.88 15.05 6.74
CA SER A 85 22.18 14.55 6.28
C SER A 85 22.13 13.82 4.94
N LEU A 86 20.95 13.62 4.33
CA LEU A 86 20.85 13.01 3.01
C LEU A 86 21.61 13.88 1.99
N PRO A 87 22.65 13.35 1.33
CA PRO A 87 23.61 14.16 0.58
C PRO A 87 23.09 14.69 -0.76
N ILE A 88 21.91 14.23 -1.19
CA ILE A 88 21.24 14.65 -2.42
C ILE A 88 19.90 15.27 -2.01
N LYS A 89 19.64 16.48 -2.48
CA LYS A 89 18.31 17.13 -2.40
C LYS A 89 17.65 17.08 -3.76
N ILE A 90 16.32 17.17 -3.80
CA ILE A 90 15.59 17.10 -5.07
C ILE A 90 16.01 18.19 -6.07
N SER A 91 16.41 19.35 -5.55
CA SER A 91 16.94 20.50 -6.29
C SER A 91 18.32 20.27 -6.94
N HIS A 92 18.98 19.15 -6.64
CA HIS A 92 20.30 18.81 -7.20
C HIS A 92 20.23 17.74 -8.30
N LEU A 93 19.05 17.13 -8.54
CA LEU A 93 18.90 16.12 -9.58
C LEU A 93 18.80 16.76 -10.97
N SER A 94 19.70 16.38 -11.87
CA SER A 94 19.63 16.69 -13.31
C SER A 94 18.51 15.90 -14.00
N GLU A 95 18.12 16.30 -15.22
CA GLU A 95 17.17 15.52 -16.05
C GLU A 95 17.68 14.09 -16.31
N GLU A 96 18.98 13.92 -16.54
CA GLU A 96 19.61 12.61 -16.72
C GLU A 96 19.50 11.73 -15.46
N GLN A 97 19.77 12.30 -14.27
CA GLN A 97 19.59 11.58 -13.00
C GLN A 97 18.11 11.22 -12.74
N TRP A 98 17.18 12.06 -13.18
CA TRP A 98 15.75 11.78 -13.14
C TRP A 98 15.33 10.65 -14.08
N GLN A 99 15.89 10.61 -15.28
CA GLN A 99 15.66 9.54 -16.27
C GLN A 99 16.22 8.20 -15.77
N VAL A 100 17.47 8.18 -15.29
CA VAL A 100 18.08 7.00 -14.65
C VAL A 100 17.25 6.53 -13.45
N PHE A 101 16.74 7.44 -12.63
CA PHE A 101 15.81 7.08 -11.55
C PHE A 101 14.51 6.47 -12.08
N SER A 102 13.89 7.05 -13.11
CA SER A 102 12.60 6.59 -13.64
C SER A 102 12.70 5.21 -14.28
N GLU A 103 13.77 4.94 -15.05
CA GLU A 103 14.11 3.61 -15.59
C GLU A 103 14.27 2.58 -14.45
N LEU A 104 15.11 2.89 -13.46
CA LEU A 104 15.39 2.01 -12.32
C LEU A 104 14.13 1.74 -11.48
N PHE A 105 13.31 2.77 -11.22
CA PHE A 105 12.05 2.63 -10.51
C PHE A 105 11.05 1.80 -11.30
N THR A 106 10.92 2.05 -12.60
CA THR A 106 10.01 1.33 -13.50
C THR A 106 10.35 -0.16 -13.56
N TYR A 107 11.64 -0.50 -13.72
CA TYR A 107 12.11 -1.88 -13.66
C TYR A 107 11.81 -2.53 -12.31
N ASN A 108 12.32 -1.97 -11.21
CA ASN A 108 12.18 -2.58 -9.89
C ASN A 108 10.71 -2.72 -9.46
N THR A 109 9.90 -1.67 -9.63
CA THR A 109 8.51 -1.67 -9.16
C THR A 109 7.62 -2.64 -9.94
N ASN A 110 7.88 -2.85 -11.23
CA ASN A 110 7.14 -3.84 -12.04
C ASN A 110 7.66 -5.27 -11.79
N ALA A 111 8.98 -5.46 -11.65
CA ALA A 111 9.56 -6.77 -11.33
C ALA A 111 9.18 -7.27 -9.92
N ILE A 112 8.97 -6.38 -8.94
CA ILE A 112 8.43 -6.72 -7.61
C ILE A 112 7.01 -7.30 -7.72
N GLU A 113 6.19 -6.86 -8.67
CA GLU A 113 4.87 -7.44 -8.95
C GLU A 113 4.91 -8.65 -9.90
N GLY A 114 6.09 -8.97 -10.47
CA GLY A 114 6.31 -10.14 -11.30
C GLY A 114 6.35 -9.90 -12.81
N SER A 115 6.55 -8.65 -13.27
CA SER A 115 6.81 -8.39 -14.69
C SER A 115 8.08 -9.12 -15.18
N GLU A 116 8.06 -9.55 -16.44
CA GLU A 116 9.16 -10.30 -17.06
C GLU A 116 10.17 -9.43 -17.80
N LEU A 117 9.96 -8.10 -17.88
CA LEU A 117 10.91 -7.18 -18.50
C LEU A 117 12.18 -7.07 -17.64
N ASN A 118 13.35 -7.27 -18.26
CA ASN A 118 14.63 -6.99 -17.63
C ASN A 118 14.99 -5.49 -17.70
N SER A 119 16.02 -5.06 -16.95
CA SER A 119 16.38 -3.64 -16.87
C SER A 119 16.82 -3.02 -18.19
N VAL A 120 17.43 -3.79 -19.09
CA VAL A 120 17.80 -3.33 -20.44
C VAL A 120 16.55 -3.20 -21.31
N GLU A 121 15.65 -4.17 -21.26
CA GLU A 121 14.36 -4.11 -21.98
C GLU A 121 13.49 -2.93 -21.52
N VAL A 122 13.50 -2.59 -20.23
CA VAL A 122 12.81 -1.37 -19.73
C VAL A 122 13.43 -0.11 -20.31
N LYS A 123 14.76 -0.01 -20.35
CA LYS A 123 15.45 1.14 -20.96
C LYS A 123 15.17 1.26 -22.46
N GLU A 124 15.28 0.16 -23.21
CA GLU A 124 14.96 0.11 -24.66
C GLU A 124 13.50 0.51 -24.93
N VAL A 125 12.55 0.12 -24.08
CA VAL A 125 11.15 0.52 -24.18
C VAL A 125 10.95 2.02 -23.92
N LEU A 126 11.61 2.58 -22.90
CA LEU A 126 11.40 3.97 -22.49
C LEU A 126 12.19 5.00 -23.33
N GLU A 127 13.40 4.66 -23.80
CA GLU A 127 14.26 5.58 -24.56
C GLU A 127 14.17 5.41 -26.08
N GLU A 128 14.08 4.17 -26.57
CA GLU A 128 14.20 3.85 -28.01
C GLU A 128 12.84 3.51 -28.67
N ASP A 129 11.74 3.51 -27.90
CA ASP A 129 10.42 2.95 -28.28
C ASP A 129 10.52 1.50 -28.84
N LYS A 130 11.55 0.75 -28.41
CA LYS A 130 11.92 -0.55 -28.96
C LYS A 130 11.27 -1.67 -28.15
N TRP A 131 10.21 -2.26 -28.70
CA TRP A 131 9.39 -3.24 -28.00
C TRP A 131 9.90 -4.68 -28.20
N PRO A 132 10.25 -5.41 -27.12
CA PRO A 132 10.62 -6.81 -27.23
C PRO A 132 9.44 -7.68 -27.68
N LYS A 133 9.55 -8.33 -28.84
CA LYS A 133 8.43 -9.04 -29.50
C LYS A 133 7.85 -10.20 -28.70
N GLU A 134 8.67 -10.87 -27.91
CA GLU A 134 8.30 -12.02 -27.08
C GLU A 134 7.66 -11.62 -25.73
N LYS A 135 7.63 -10.32 -25.40
CA LYS A 135 7.16 -9.84 -24.10
C LYS A 135 5.69 -9.45 -24.11
N SER A 136 5.08 -9.54 -22.94
CA SER A 136 3.72 -9.10 -22.66
C SER A 136 3.52 -7.63 -23.05
N LYS A 137 2.57 -7.36 -23.96
CA LYS A 137 2.14 -5.98 -24.27
C LYS A 137 1.59 -5.25 -23.04
N GLN A 138 1.07 -6.00 -22.06
CA GLN A 138 0.60 -5.45 -20.80
C GLN A 138 1.76 -4.93 -19.95
N ASP A 139 2.88 -5.67 -19.91
CA ASP A 139 4.10 -5.29 -19.18
C ASP A 139 4.74 -4.05 -19.81
N ILE A 140 4.82 -4.00 -21.14
CA ILE A 140 5.31 -2.83 -21.89
C ILE A 140 4.42 -1.60 -21.60
N ALA A 141 3.09 -1.76 -21.65
CA ALA A 141 2.15 -0.69 -21.32
C ALA A 141 2.23 -0.23 -19.85
N GLU A 142 2.49 -1.15 -18.92
CA GLU A 142 2.69 -0.86 -17.49
C GLU A 142 4.08 -0.26 -17.19
N ALA A 143 5.09 -0.50 -18.03
CA ALA A 143 6.38 0.19 -17.96
C ALA A 143 6.22 1.68 -18.29
N TYR A 144 5.66 2.01 -19.48
CA TYR A 144 5.31 3.39 -19.81
C TYR A 144 4.36 4.01 -18.77
N GLY A 145 3.39 3.24 -18.26
CA GLY A 145 2.44 3.73 -17.26
C GLY A 145 3.11 4.17 -15.96
N VAL A 146 4.10 3.42 -15.47
CA VAL A 146 4.88 3.79 -14.28
C VAL A 146 5.76 5.01 -14.54
N ASP A 147 6.48 5.06 -15.65
CA ASP A 147 7.33 6.20 -16.01
C ASP A 147 6.52 7.51 -16.11
N ASN A 148 5.38 7.46 -16.82
CA ASN A 148 4.44 8.58 -16.90
C ASN A 148 3.92 8.99 -15.51
N ALA A 149 3.73 8.05 -14.59
CA ALA A 149 3.29 8.34 -13.23
C ALA A 149 4.40 8.99 -12.37
N ILE A 150 5.67 8.62 -12.56
CA ILE A 150 6.83 9.30 -11.96
C ILE A 150 6.93 10.74 -12.49
N THR A 151 6.86 10.91 -13.81
CA THR A 151 6.82 12.24 -14.46
C THR A 151 5.64 13.08 -13.96
N PHE A 152 4.47 12.48 -13.73
CA PHE A 152 3.32 13.18 -13.15
C PHE A 152 3.55 13.62 -11.69
N ILE A 153 4.01 12.74 -10.79
CA ILE A 153 4.22 13.12 -9.38
C ILE A 153 5.37 14.13 -9.20
N ARG A 154 6.34 14.15 -10.12
CA ARG A 154 7.40 15.17 -10.20
C ARG A 154 6.83 16.56 -10.50
N ASN A 155 5.87 16.65 -11.42
CA ASN A 155 5.36 17.93 -11.93
C ASN A 155 4.12 18.48 -11.19
N THR A 156 3.28 17.63 -10.60
CA THR A 156 2.11 18.09 -9.82
C THR A 156 2.52 18.79 -8.52
N LYS A 157 1.67 19.70 -8.02
CA LYS A 157 1.76 20.24 -6.65
C LYS A 157 0.85 19.52 -5.66
N GLU A 158 0.08 18.54 -6.12
CA GLU A 158 -0.83 17.77 -5.27
C GLU A 158 -0.09 16.88 -4.27
N GLU A 159 -0.53 16.96 -3.03
CA GLU A 159 -0.24 16.01 -1.96
C GLU A 159 -1.28 14.87 -1.94
N ILE A 160 -1.08 13.91 -1.03
CA ILE A 160 -1.92 12.72 -0.88
C ILE A 160 -3.41 13.06 -0.75
N SER A 161 -4.18 12.61 -1.75
CA SER A 161 -5.64 12.71 -1.80
C SER A 161 -6.23 11.46 -2.48
N ILE A 162 -7.54 11.24 -2.32
CA ILE A 162 -8.25 10.13 -2.99
C ILE A 162 -8.20 10.27 -4.51
N ASP A 163 -8.30 11.49 -5.03
CA ASP A 163 -8.28 11.70 -6.48
C ASP A 163 -6.88 11.61 -7.04
N LEU A 164 -5.84 12.09 -6.34
CA LEU A 164 -4.43 11.81 -6.69
C LEU A 164 -4.15 10.30 -6.73
N THR A 165 -4.63 9.56 -5.72
CA THR A 165 -4.48 8.10 -5.63
C THR A 165 -5.12 7.38 -6.83
N LYS A 166 -6.34 7.80 -7.22
CA LYS A 166 -7.01 7.28 -8.41
C LYS A 166 -6.32 7.69 -9.70
N GLU A 167 -5.81 8.91 -9.76
CA GLU A 167 -5.13 9.45 -10.94
C GLU A 167 -3.81 8.74 -11.21
N ILE A 168 -3.00 8.49 -10.17
CA ILE A 168 -1.79 7.65 -10.26
C ILE A 168 -2.15 6.26 -10.80
N HIS A 169 -3.17 5.58 -10.23
CA HIS A 169 -3.62 4.28 -10.74
C HIS A 169 -4.11 4.38 -12.20
N ARG A 170 -4.82 5.46 -12.54
CA ARG A 170 -5.31 5.69 -13.91
C ARG A 170 -4.16 5.83 -14.90
N ILE A 171 -3.10 6.56 -14.55
CA ILE A 171 -1.91 6.74 -15.40
C ILE A 171 -1.18 5.41 -15.57
N VAL A 172 -0.86 4.71 -14.47
CA VAL A 172 -0.13 3.43 -14.50
C VAL A 172 -0.82 2.37 -15.35
N PHE A 173 -2.16 2.30 -15.30
CA PHE A 173 -2.92 1.22 -15.94
C PHE A 173 -3.73 1.64 -17.17
N LYS A 174 -3.57 2.88 -17.65
CA LYS A 174 -4.39 3.51 -18.72
C LYS A 174 -4.56 2.61 -19.96
N ASN A 175 -3.48 1.95 -20.37
CA ASN A 175 -3.40 1.15 -21.59
C ASN A 175 -3.36 -0.36 -21.33
N SER A 176 -3.52 -0.80 -20.08
CA SER A 176 -3.36 -2.21 -19.67
C SER A 176 -4.54 -2.80 -18.89
N LYS A 177 -5.33 -1.98 -18.16
CA LYS A 177 -6.50 -2.46 -17.38
C LYS A 177 -7.73 -1.59 -17.64
N SER A 178 -8.86 -2.22 -17.96
CA SER A 178 -10.15 -1.53 -18.15
C SER A 178 -10.71 -0.87 -16.89
N PHE A 179 -10.16 -1.17 -15.71
CA PHE A 179 -10.53 -0.60 -14.41
C PHE A 179 -9.52 0.45 -13.90
N ALA A 180 -8.65 0.97 -14.76
CA ALA A 180 -7.69 2.02 -14.39
C ALA A 180 -8.37 3.22 -13.71
N GLY A 181 -7.87 3.60 -12.54
CA GLY A 181 -8.42 4.68 -11.69
C GLY A 181 -9.69 4.33 -10.90
N GLN A 182 -10.13 3.07 -10.89
CA GLN A 182 -11.34 2.62 -10.19
C GLN A 182 -11.01 1.70 -9.01
N PHE A 183 -11.45 2.07 -7.81
CA PHE A 183 -11.45 1.15 -6.66
C PHE A 183 -12.27 -0.10 -6.95
N ARG A 184 -11.92 -1.22 -6.30
CA ARG A 184 -12.62 -2.51 -6.45
C ARG A 184 -14.10 -2.40 -6.07
N LYS A 185 -14.95 -3.14 -6.76
CA LYS A 185 -16.43 -3.07 -6.65
C LYS A 185 -16.95 -3.87 -5.45
N LEU A 186 -18.18 -3.58 -5.01
CA LEU A 186 -18.80 -4.29 -3.89
C LEU A 186 -18.85 -5.80 -4.15
N GLY A 187 -18.23 -6.59 -3.27
CA GLY A 187 -18.07 -8.04 -3.41
C GLY A 187 -16.71 -8.48 -3.99
N GLU A 188 -15.91 -7.55 -4.53
CA GLU A 188 -14.52 -7.80 -4.92
C GLU A 188 -13.61 -7.64 -3.69
N GLU A 189 -13.55 -8.69 -2.85
CA GLU A 189 -12.54 -8.79 -1.80
C GLU A 189 -11.21 -9.33 -2.36
N VAL A 190 -10.10 -8.80 -1.88
CA VAL A 190 -8.75 -9.04 -2.41
C VAL A 190 -7.86 -9.63 -1.32
N VAL A 191 -6.95 -10.51 -1.75
CA VAL A 191 -5.95 -11.13 -0.88
C VAL A 191 -4.56 -10.92 -1.46
N VAL A 192 -3.63 -10.48 -0.63
CA VAL A 192 -2.21 -10.40 -0.99
C VAL A 192 -1.63 -11.79 -0.83
N ARG A 193 -0.96 -12.28 -1.88
CA ARG A 193 -0.33 -13.59 -1.91
C ARG A 193 1.17 -13.45 -2.12
N ASN A 194 1.94 -14.35 -1.53
CA ASN A 194 3.35 -14.48 -1.86
C ASN A 194 3.55 -15.26 -3.18
N ARG A 195 4.80 -15.43 -3.60
CA ARG A 195 5.16 -16.18 -4.82
C ARG A 195 4.75 -17.66 -4.80
N LEU A 196 4.53 -18.24 -3.62
CA LEU A 196 4.04 -19.62 -3.45
C LEU A 196 2.50 -19.72 -3.54
N GLY A 197 1.81 -18.58 -3.74
CA GLY A 197 0.35 -18.50 -3.77
C GLY A 197 -0.31 -18.48 -2.39
N GLU A 198 0.47 -18.52 -1.31
CA GLU A 198 -0.02 -18.47 0.07
C GLU A 198 -0.62 -17.11 0.36
N ILE A 199 -1.79 -17.06 1.01
CA ILE A 199 -2.41 -15.81 1.43
C ILE A 199 -1.56 -15.23 2.56
N MET A 200 -0.87 -14.13 2.27
CA MET A 200 -0.17 -13.34 3.28
C MET A 200 -1.17 -12.58 4.15
N HIS A 201 -2.17 -11.96 3.50
CA HIS A 201 -3.28 -11.27 4.17
C HIS A 201 -4.46 -10.96 3.25
N GLU A 202 -5.54 -10.47 3.86
CA GLU A 202 -6.72 -9.94 3.19
C GLU A 202 -6.69 -8.40 3.26
N GLY A 203 -7.03 -7.73 2.16
CA GLY A 203 -7.25 -6.28 2.18
C GLY A 203 -8.47 -5.90 3.02
N ALA A 204 -8.69 -4.62 3.28
CA ALA A 204 -9.86 -4.16 4.04
C ALA A 204 -11.19 -4.63 3.39
N PRO A 205 -12.28 -4.84 4.13
CA PRO A 205 -13.59 -5.12 3.51
C PRO A 205 -13.95 -4.00 2.52
N GLN A 206 -14.35 -4.34 1.29
CA GLN A 206 -14.51 -3.36 0.21
C GLN A 206 -15.42 -2.19 0.61
N SER A 207 -16.49 -2.48 1.37
CA SER A 207 -17.44 -1.48 1.85
C SER A 207 -16.78 -0.35 2.67
N ARG A 208 -15.64 -0.62 3.32
CA ARG A 208 -14.86 0.28 4.18
C ARG A 208 -13.73 1.01 3.45
N VAL A 209 -13.31 0.56 2.27
CA VAL A 209 -12.15 1.12 1.52
C VAL A 209 -12.18 2.66 1.43
N LEU A 210 -13.32 3.23 1.02
CA LEU A 210 -13.44 4.69 0.87
C LEU A 210 -13.46 5.44 2.22
N PHE A 211 -13.84 4.80 3.32
CA PHE A 211 -13.76 5.39 4.65
C PHE A 211 -12.30 5.41 5.13
N LEU A 212 -11.61 4.27 5.04
CA LEU A 212 -10.23 4.10 5.47
C LEU A 212 -9.24 4.95 4.66
N LEU A 213 -9.47 5.14 3.35
CA LEU A 213 -8.68 6.09 2.56
C LEU A 213 -8.91 7.56 2.96
N LYS A 214 -10.10 7.92 3.46
CA LYS A 214 -10.34 9.28 3.99
C LYS A 214 -9.62 9.47 5.32
N GLU A 215 -9.71 8.49 6.22
CA GLU A 215 -8.97 8.46 7.47
C GLU A 215 -7.45 8.58 7.25
N LEU A 216 -6.92 7.91 6.23
CA LEU A 216 -5.51 8.00 5.85
C LEU A 216 -5.11 9.40 5.33
N VAL A 217 -5.93 9.99 4.46
CA VAL A 217 -5.72 11.37 3.95
C VAL A 217 -5.84 12.39 5.09
N GLU A 218 -6.77 12.21 6.01
CA GLU A 218 -6.97 13.05 7.19
C GLU A 218 -5.78 12.96 8.16
N TRP A 219 -5.32 11.74 8.48
CA TRP A 219 -4.13 11.50 9.29
C TRP A 219 -2.89 12.16 8.67
N TYR A 220 -2.69 12.03 7.36
CA TYR A 220 -1.57 12.67 6.66
C TYR A 220 -1.65 14.20 6.81
N ASN A 221 -2.81 14.80 6.54
CA ASN A 221 -2.97 16.26 6.62
C ASN A 221 -2.80 16.82 8.04
N ILE A 222 -3.18 16.07 9.08
CA ILE A 222 -2.98 16.45 10.49
C ILE A 222 -1.51 16.37 10.90
N ASN A 223 -0.71 15.50 10.29
CA ASN A 223 0.64 15.17 10.75
C ASN A 223 1.78 15.56 9.81
N LYS A 224 1.51 16.01 8.58
CA LYS A 224 2.52 16.36 7.56
C LYS A 224 3.53 17.44 7.98
N ASN A 225 3.16 18.30 8.94
CA ASN A 225 4.04 19.32 9.51
C ASN A 225 4.66 18.91 10.87
N LYS A 226 4.39 17.70 11.35
CA LYS A 226 4.85 17.19 12.66
C LYS A 226 5.90 16.09 12.51
N TYR A 227 5.73 15.22 11.52
CA TYR A 227 6.60 14.07 11.31
C TYR A 227 7.56 14.25 10.11
N PRO A 228 8.77 13.66 10.19
CA PRO A 228 9.70 13.57 9.07
C PRO A 228 9.06 12.88 7.86
N ALA A 229 9.53 13.20 6.66
CA ALA A 229 8.95 12.74 5.41
C ALA A 229 9.03 11.22 5.23
N LEU A 230 10.10 10.57 5.73
CA LEU A 230 10.26 9.12 5.79
C LEU A 230 9.19 8.45 6.65
N ILE A 231 8.83 9.04 7.79
CA ILE A 231 7.78 8.49 8.66
C ILE A 231 6.41 8.64 8.00
N LEU A 232 6.12 9.81 7.43
CA LEU A 232 4.89 10.04 6.66
C LEU A 232 4.77 9.07 5.49
N ALA A 233 5.85 8.89 4.73
CA ALA A 233 5.91 7.94 3.61
C ALA A 233 5.73 6.49 4.08
N ALA A 234 6.38 6.08 5.17
CA ALA A 234 6.28 4.72 5.70
C ALA A 234 4.86 4.41 6.20
N VAL A 235 4.21 5.32 6.94
CA VAL A 235 2.82 5.16 7.40
C VAL A 235 1.86 5.12 6.22
N VAL A 236 1.93 6.09 5.30
CA VAL A 236 1.00 6.14 4.17
C VAL A 236 1.16 4.94 3.25
N HIS A 237 2.39 4.52 2.99
CA HIS A 237 2.68 3.34 2.18
C HIS A 237 2.09 2.06 2.80
N ASN A 238 2.46 1.75 4.05
CA ASN A 238 2.02 0.54 4.72
C ASN A 238 0.49 0.48 4.90
N GLN A 239 -0.12 1.59 5.30
CA GLN A 239 -1.56 1.63 5.52
C GLN A 239 -2.33 1.56 4.20
N PHE A 240 -1.84 2.18 3.12
CA PHE A 240 -2.42 2.03 1.79
C PHE A 240 -2.37 0.57 1.32
N GLU A 241 -1.24 -0.12 1.47
CA GLU A 241 -1.10 -1.54 1.13
C GLU A 241 -2.02 -2.43 1.96
N ASN A 242 -2.19 -2.14 3.25
CA ASN A 242 -3.09 -2.85 4.16
C ASN A 242 -4.58 -2.64 3.81
N ILE A 243 -4.98 -1.43 3.37
CA ILE A 243 -6.33 -1.16 2.86
C ILE A 243 -6.58 -1.91 1.54
N HIS A 244 -5.56 -1.98 0.67
CA HIS A 244 -5.59 -2.64 -0.63
C HIS A 244 -6.80 -2.21 -1.50
N PRO A 245 -6.92 -0.93 -1.89
CA PRO A 245 -8.16 -0.37 -2.42
C PRO A 245 -8.49 -0.73 -3.89
N PHE A 246 -7.51 -1.15 -4.68
CA PHE A 246 -7.67 -1.51 -6.09
C PHE A 246 -7.70 -3.03 -6.29
N ARG A 247 -8.22 -3.48 -7.44
CA ARG A 247 -8.25 -4.89 -7.84
C ARG A 247 -6.86 -5.46 -8.17
N ASP A 248 -5.97 -4.60 -8.64
CA ASP A 248 -4.59 -4.88 -9.04
C ASP A 248 -3.79 -3.57 -8.92
N GLY A 249 -2.47 -3.67 -8.81
CA GLY A 249 -1.57 -2.52 -8.89
C GLY A 249 -1.36 -1.74 -7.59
N ASN A 250 -1.91 -2.19 -6.46
CA ASN A 250 -1.76 -1.51 -5.17
C ASN A 250 -0.28 -1.25 -4.86
N GLY A 251 0.57 -2.29 -4.83
CA GLY A 251 2.00 -2.15 -4.55
C GLY A 251 2.70 -1.08 -5.41
N ARG A 252 2.34 -0.95 -6.69
CA ARG A 252 2.89 0.08 -7.59
C ARG A 252 2.37 1.47 -7.28
N VAL A 253 1.08 1.62 -6.96
CA VAL A 253 0.49 2.89 -6.52
C VAL A 253 1.05 3.30 -5.15
N GLY A 254 1.18 2.39 -4.17
CA GLY A 254 1.87 2.65 -2.90
C GLY A 254 3.35 3.02 -3.12
N ARG A 255 4.02 2.32 -4.05
CA ARG A 255 5.26 2.66 -4.77
C ARG A 255 5.40 4.15 -5.11
N ILE A 256 4.35 4.73 -5.69
CA ILE A 256 4.36 6.09 -6.26
C ILE A 256 3.83 7.12 -5.25
N LEU A 257 2.88 6.76 -4.39
CA LEU A 257 2.38 7.62 -3.30
C LEU A 257 3.48 7.93 -2.28
N LEU A 258 4.32 6.96 -1.91
CA LEU A 258 5.45 7.21 -1.01
C LEU A 258 6.44 8.20 -1.65
N ASN A 259 6.72 8.06 -2.95
CA ASN A 259 7.57 9.00 -3.67
C ASN A 259 6.93 10.38 -3.82
N ASN A 260 5.61 10.49 -4.03
CA ASN A 260 4.93 11.79 -3.99
C ASN A 260 5.21 12.52 -2.67
N ILE A 261 5.09 11.85 -1.51
CA ILE A 261 5.37 12.44 -0.19
C ILE A 261 6.81 12.92 -0.08
N LEU A 262 7.79 12.10 -0.45
CA LEU A 262 9.21 12.47 -0.39
C LEU A 262 9.50 13.71 -1.25
N LEU A 263 8.95 13.75 -2.48
CA LEU A 263 9.09 14.87 -3.40
C LEU A 263 8.43 16.17 -2.90
N LYS A 264 7.25 16.11 -2.26
CA LYS A 264 6.63 17.32 -1.67
C LYS A 264 7.38 17.85 -0.45
N ASN A 265 8.20 17.01 0.19
CA ASN A 265 9.10 17.41 1.28
C ASN A 265 10.53 17.74 0.81
N GLY A 266 10.78 17.82 -0.50
CA GLY A 266 12.09 18.24 -1.05
C GLY A 266 13.18 17.16 -1.03
N LEU A 267 12.85 15.93 -0.66
CA LEU A 267 13.78 14.80 -0.66
C LEU A 267 13.82 14.13 -2.06
N PRO A 268 14.92 13.44 -2.42
CA PRO A 268 14.94 12.58 -3.60
C PRO A 268 13.87 11.49 -3.52
N PRO A 269 13.39 10.92 -4.63
CA PRO A 269 12.57 9.72 -4.58
C PRO A 269 13.42 8.49 -4.22
N ILE A 270 12.79 7.35 -3.91
CA ILE A 270 13.47 6.06 -3.71
C ILE A 270 12.91 4.96 -4.64
N SER A 271 13.76 3.99 -4.95
CA SER A 271 13.41 2.77 -5.67
C SER A 271 13.81 1.58 -4.80
N ILE A 272 12.85 0.69 -4.52
CA ILE A 272 13.09 -0.51 -3.72
C ILE A 272 13.73 -1.55 -4.64
N ASP A 273 14.99 -1.93 -4.42
CA ASP A 273 15.71 -2.89 -5.26
C ASP A 273 14.97 -4.24 -5.25
N LEU A 274 14.80 -4.85 -6.43
CA LEU A 274 14.22 -6.19 -6.57
C LEU A 274 14.87 -7.24 -5.64
N LYS A 275 16.17 -7.09 -5.33
CA LYS A 275 16.90 -7.92 -4.36
C LYS A 275 16.34 -7.81 -2.93
N ASN A 276 15.85 -6.64 -2.55
CA ASN A 276 15.25 -6.36 -1.23
C ASN A 276 13.75 -6.71 -1.18
N ARG A 277 13.15 -7.27 -2.25
CA ARG A 277 11.73 -7.69 -2.30
C ARG A 277 11.28 -8.53 -1.11
N SER A 278 12.13 -9.42 -0.59
CA SER A 278 11.81 -10.23 0.60
C SER A 278 11.70 -9.38 1.87
N GLU A 279 12.63 -8.45 2.07
CA GLU A 279 12.69 -7.50 3.20
C GLU A 279 11.50 -6.53 3.16
N TYR A 280 11.16 -6.02 1.97
CA TYR A 280 9.95 -5.23 1.71
C TYR A 280 8.67 -5.97 2.16
N TYR A 281 8.47 -7.21 1.71
CA TYR A 281 7.31 -8.01 2.14
C TYR A 281 7.34 -8.42 3.62
N GLN A 282 8.50 -8.42 4.27
CA GLN A 282 8.62 -8.59 5.72
C GLN A 282 8.25 -7.31 6.48
N SER A 283 8.62 -6.13 5.97
CA SER A 283 8.26 -4.85 6.60
C SER A 283 6.74 -4.61 6.56
N LEU A 284 6.09 -4.88 5.43
CA LEU A 284 4.62 -4.83 5.31
C LEU A 284 3.92 -5.78 6.30
N GLN A 285 4.49 -6.97 6.53
CA GLN A 285 3.97 -7.92 7.52
C GLN A 285 4.20 -7.48 8.96
N ALA A 286 5.31 -6.81 9.27
CA ALA A 286 5.60 -6.28 10.60
C ALA A 286 4.57 -5.21 10.97
N TYR A 287 4.34 -4.25 10.06
CA TYR A 287 3.29 -3.26 10.19
C TYR A 287 1.92 -3.90 10.34
N GLN A 288 1.54 -4.84 9.48
CA GLN A 288 0.19 -5.42 9.56
C GLN A 288 -0.07 -6.23 10.85
N LYS A 289 0.96 -6.91 11.40
CA LYS A 289 0.81 -7.76 12.58
C LYS A 289 0.96 -7.00 13.90
N LYS A 290 1.76 -5.94 13.93
CA LYS A 290 2.14 -5.23 15.17
C LYS A 290 1.99 -3.71 15.10
N HIS A 291 1.78 -3.17 13.91
CA HIS A 291 1.93 -1.76 13.49
C HIS A 291 3.38 -1.27 13.33
N ASP A 292 4.37 -2.11 13.67
CA ASP A 292 5.80 -1.81 13.64
C ASP A 292 6.31 -1.24 12.30
N LEU A 293 6.58 0.06 12.31
CA LEU A 293 7.11 0.83 11.19
C LEU A 293 8.63 0.70 11.01
N ARG A 294 9.39 0.31 12.04
CA ARG A 294 10.87 0.36 12.03
C ARG A 294 11.47 -0.36 10.82
N PRO A 295 11.06 -1.60 10.46
CA PRO A 295 11.61 -2.30 9.31
C PRO A 295 11.35 -1.60 7.97
N THR A 296 10.28 -0.80 7.84
CA THR A 296 10.03 -0.02 6.62
C THR A 296 10.95 1.19 6.55
N ILE A 297 11.13 1.89 7.68
CA ILE A 297 12.00 3.06 7.76
C ILE A 297 13.45 2.67 7.49
N ASP A 298 13.93 1.57 8.10
CA ASP A 298 15.27 1.03 7.87
C ASP A 298 15.50 0.67 6.39
N LEU A 299 14.51 0.02 5.76
CA LEU A 299 14.55 -0.26 4.32
C LEU A 299 14.60 1.03 3.50
N PHE A 300 13.77 2.03 3.78
CA PHE A 300 13.78 3.30 3.02
C PHE A 300 15.12 4.04 3.15
N VAL A 301 15.71 4.06 4.35
CA VAL A 301 17.06 4.63 4.59
C VAL A 301 18.14 3.84 3.84
N LYS A 302 18.02 2.51 3.77
CA LYS A 302 18.90 1.64 2.98
C LYS A 302 18.79 1.93 1.48
N GLU A 303 17.59 2.06 0.94
CA GLU A 303 17.38 2.35 -0.49
C GLU A 303 17.85 3.76 -0.87
N TYR A 304 17.67 4.77 -0.02
CA TYR A 304 18.28 6.09 -0.21
C TYR A 304 19.81 6.02 -0.35
N LYS A 305 20.46 5.27 0.55
CA LYS A 305 21.92 5.07 0.55
C LYS A 305 22.39 4.27 -0.66
N ALA A 306 21.54 3.42 -1.25
CA ALA A 306 21.81 2.72 -2.50
C ALA A 306 21.65 3.63 -3.72
N LEU A 307 20.53 4.35 -3.83
CA LEU A 307 20.24 5.26 -4.95
C LEU A 307 21.33 6.33 -5.12
N LYS A 308 21.87 6.87 -4.02
CA LYS A 308 23.01 7.79 -4.07
C LYS A 308 24.14 7.24 -4.95
N ARG A 309 24.56 5.98 -4.74
CA ARG A 309 25.68 5.36 -5.46
C ARG A 309 25.40 5.15 -6.95
N ILE A 310 24.13 5.21 -7.36
CA ILE A 310 23.70 5.07 -8.75
C ILE A 310 23.66 6.45 -9.43
N LEU A 311 23.25 7.50 -8.70
CA LEU A 311 23.12 8.86 -9.24
C LEU A 311 24.40 9.72 -9.13
N GLY A 312 25.35 9.36 -8.25
CA GLY A 312 26.66 10.02 -8.05
C GLY A 312 26.81 10.81 -6.75
#